data_AF-A0A9E6VU68-F1
#
_entry.id   AF-A0A9E6VU68-F1
#
_cell.length_a   1.000
_cell.length_b   1.000
_cell.length_c   1.000
_cell.angle_alpha   90.00
_cell.angle_beta   90.00
_cell.angle_gamma   90.00
#
_symmetry.space_group_name_H-M   'P 1'
#
loop_
_entity.id
_entity.type
_entity.pdbx_description
1 polymer ?
#
loop_
_entity_poly.entity_id
_entity_poly.type
_entity_poly.pdbx_seq_one_letter_code
_entity_poly.pdbx_strand_id
1 'polypeptide(L)'
;MRLICEIALKPFKSFGGLKQKIMRNIKIVLGVSTALVIMSFQGKQPLENVKTGTYGVCNCDNSGEGSVQVELTINEDKTFRYVDNSNPAKKVDIQGNWTLQDNTILLKNYQPGLPVSNKWKIDEKCIKSRNGLVFTRLCHIKSCI
;
A
#
# COMPACT_ATOMS: atom_id res chain seq x y z
N MET A 1 31.92 -47.32 84.56
CA MET A 1 30.57 -47.05 84.04
C MET A 1 30.65 -45.90 83.05
N ARG A 2 29.96 -46.05 81.92
CA ARG A 2 29.69 -45.10 80.81
C ARG A 2 30.44 -45.36 79.49
N LEU A 3 29.58 -45.78 78.56
CA LEU A 3 29.75 -46.13 77.16
C LEU A 3 30.03 -44.92 76.27
N ILE A 4 30.63 -45.28 75.14
CA ILE A 4 30.94 -44.54 73.91
C ILE A 4 29.65 -44.14 73.16
N CYS A 5 29.63 -42.97 72.51
CA CYS A 5 28.83 -42.77 71.29
C CYS A 5 29.38 -41.61 70.46
N GLU A 6 30.18 -41.92 69.44
CA GLU A 6 30.43 -41.03 68.28
C GLU A 6 29.25 -41.18 67.30
N ILE A 7 28.68 -40.07 66.87
CA ILE A 7 27.72 -40.03 65.76
C ILE A 7 28.32 -39.14 64.66
N ALA A 8 28.76 -39.79 63.59
CA ALA A 8 29.21 -39.17 62.35
C ALA A 8 28.01 -38.64 61.54
N LEU A 9 28.00 -37.34 61.23
CA LEU A 9 27.03 -36.71 60.31
C LEU A 9 27.60 -36.73 58.87
N LYS A 10 26.86 -37.35 57.94
CA LYS A 10 27.18 -37.43 56.51
C LYS A 10 26.86 -36.11 55.77
N PRO A 11 27.56 -35.81 54.66
CA PRO A 11 27.38 -34.57 53.92
C PRO A 11 26.15 -34.58 53.00
N PHE A 12 25.55 -33.41 52.91
CA PHE A 12 24.38 -33.04 52.11
C PHE A 12 24.72 -33.05 50.60
N LYS A 13 23.93 -33.78 49.79
CA LYS A 13 24.11 -33.84 48.33
C LYS A 13 23.42 -32.66 47.61
N SER A 14 24.16 -32.04 46.70
CA SER A 14 23.81 -30.88 45.87
C SER A 14 22.75 -31.17 44.79
N PHE A 15 21.73 -30.30 44.71
CA PHE A 15 20.65 -30.30 43.71
C PHE A 15 21.05 -29.48 42.46
N GLY A 16 21.80 -30.10 41.53
CA GLY A 16 22.34 -29.42 40.33
C GLY A 16 21.57 -29.59 39.02
N GLY A 17 20.64 -30.56 38.91
CA GLY A 17 20.10 -30.99 37.60
C GLY A 17 18.95 -30.15 37.02
N LEU A 18 18.18 -29.45 37.85
CA LEU A 18 16.90 -28.85 37.41
C LEU A 18 17.07 -27.50 36.68
N LYS A 19 18.12 -26.73 37.00
CA LYS A 19 18.33 -25.38 36.44
C LYS A 19 18.73 -25.38 34.95
N GLN A 20 19.39 -26.45 34.48
CA GLN A 20 19.99 -26.47 33.15
C GLN A 20 18.95 -26.68 32.02
N LYS A 21 17.88 -27.44 32.29
CA LYS A 21 16.83 -27.74 31.31
C LYS A 21 15.90 -26.55 31.07
N ILE A 22 15.64 -25.76 32.11
CA ILE A 22 14.73 -24.59 32.06
C ILE A 22 15.34 -23.44 31.25
N MET A 23 16.64 -23.16 31.41
CA MET A 23 17.33 -22.09 30.66
C MET A 23 17.43 -22.35 29.15
N ARG A 24 17.45 -23.62 28.72
CA ARG A 24 17.51 -23.99 27.30
C ARG A 24 16.19 -23.69 26.58
N ASN A 25 15.06 -23.89 27.24
CA ASN A 25 13.74 -23.66 26.63
C ASN A 25 13.39 -22.18 26.56
N ILE A 26 13.82 -21.36 27.53
CA ILE A 26 13.60 -19.90 27.51
C ILE A 26 14.31 -19.23 26.33
N LYS A 27 15.53 -19.65 25.99
CA LYS A 27 16.28 -19.12 24.83
C LYS A 27 15.57 -19.40 23.50
N ILE A 28 14.93 -20.56 23.37
CA ILE A 28 14.20 -20.96 22.17
C ILE A 28 12.92 -20.11 22.04
N VAL A 29 12.17 -19.94 23.13
CA VAL A 29 10.94 -19.14 23.13
C VAL A 29 11.22 -17.68 22.81
N LEU A 30 12.27 -17.08 23.40
CA LEU A 30 12.65 -15.70 23.12
C LEU A 30 13.02 -15.47 21.64
N GLY A 31 13.73 -16.42 21.02
CA GLY A 31 14.11 -16.34 19.61
C GLY A 31 12.93 -16.45 18.64
N VAL A 32 11.91 -17.26 18.98
CA VAL A 32 10.70 -17.38 18.16
C VAL A 32 9.86 -16.11 18.21
N SER A 33 9.76 -15.45 19.36
CA SER A 33 9.01 -14.19 19.51
C SER A 33 9.63 -13.03 18.73
N THR A 34 10.95 -12.89 18.68
CA THR A 34 11.59 -11.84 17.87
C THR A 34 11.44 -12.08 16.36
N ALA A 35 11.40 -13.33 15.90
CA ALA A 35 11.18 -13.65 14.49
C ALA A 35 9.79 -13.21 13.98
N LEU A 36 8.75 -13.29 14.83
CA LEU A 36 7.38 -12.89 14.48
C LEU A 36 7.19 -11.38 14.31
N VAL A 37 7.95 -10.56 15.04
CA VAL A 37 7.82 -9.10 14.96
C VAL A 37 8.37 -8.55 13.64
N ILE A 38 9.39 -9.20 13.07
CA ILE A 38 10.07 -8.73 11.83
C ILE A 38 9.15 -8.89 10.60
N MET A 39 8.19 -9.82 10.63
CA MET A 39 7.27 -10.05 9.51
C MET A 39 6.06 -9.09 9.47
N SER A 40 5.82 -8.29 10.52
CA SER A 40 4.63 -7.43 10.61
C SER A 40 4.72 -6.14 9.78
N PHE A 41 5.91 -5.76 9.32
CA PHE A 41 6.10 -4.54 8.52
C PHE A 41 6.34 -4.88 7.05
N GLN A 42 5.31 -5.38 6.36
CA GLN A 42 5.25 -5.22 4.90
C GLN A 42 4.91 -3.76 4.59
N GLY A 43 5.94 -2.92 4.49
CA GLY A 43 5.82 -1.54 4.03
C GLY A 43 5.17 -1.51 2.65
N LYS A 44 4.10 -0.73 2.51
CA LYS A 44 3.44 -0.47 1.21
C LYS A 44 4.49 0.07 0.24
N GLN A 45 4.54 -0.53 -0.95
CA GLN A 45 5.54 -0.28 -1.99
C GLN A 45 5.64 1.20 -2.42
N PRO A 46 6.78 1.60 -3.03
CA PRO A 46 7.10 2.99 -3.31
C PRO A 46 6.09 3.63 -4.25
N LEU A 47 5.80 4.90 -3.99
CA LEU A 47 5.05 5.85 -4.81
C LEU A 47 5.76 6.18 -6.14
N GLU A 48 6.58 5.28 -6.68
CA GLU A 48 7.48 5.56 -7.81
C GLU A 48 6.81 5.31 -9.18
N ASN A 49 5.69 4.57 -9.20
CA ASN A 49 5.03 4.19 -10.45
C ASN A 49 3.96 5.19 -10.94
N VAL A 50 3.53 6.14 -10.11
CA VAL A 50 2.54 7.16 -10.53
C VAL A 50 3.28 8.38 -11.02
N LYS A 51 3.23 8.63 -12.33
CA LYS A 51 3.66 9.90 -12.90
C LYS A 51 2.58 10.96 -12.66
N THR A 52 2.84 11.91 -11.77
CA THR A 52 1.93 13.04 -11.54
C THR A 52 1.86 13.92 -12.79
N GLY A 53 0.69 14.53 -13.00
CA GLY A 53 0.42 15.35 -14.18
C GLY A 53 -0.99 15.15 -14.74
N THR A 54 -1.22 15.76 -15.90
CA THR A 54 -2.49 15.71 -16.61
C THR A 54 -2.48 14.56 -17.63
N TYR A 55 -3.46 13.69 -17.49
CA TYR A 55 -3.80 12.63 -18.42
C TYR A 55 -4.99 13.06 -19.27
N GLY A 56 -4.95 12.81 -20.56
CA GLY A 56 -6.03 13.13 -21.48
C GLY A 56 -6.12 12.13 -22.62
N VAL A 57 -7.07 12.34 -23.52
CA VAL A 57 -7.13 11.59 -24.77
C VAL A 57 -6.02 12.11 -25.69
N CYS A 58 -5.01 11.29 -26.00
CA CYS A 58 -4.04 11.64 -27.03
C CYS A 58 -4.74 11.61 -28.40
N ASN A 59 -4.77 12.73 -29.10
CA ASN A 59 -5.18 12.76 -30.50
C ASN A 59 -3.91 12.64 -31.37
N CYS A 60 -3.91 11.74 -32.36
CA CYS A 60 -2.75 11.50 -33.22
C CYS A 60 -2.57 12.58 -34.31
N ASP A 61 -3.53 13.49 -34.43
CA ASP A 61 -3.47 14.60 -35.36
C ASP A 61 -2.85 15.81 -34.65
N ASN A 62 -1.64 16.18 -35.09
CA ASN A 62 -0.82 17.34 -34.67
C ASN A 62 -1.56 18.69 -34.79
N SER A 63 -2.62 18.88 -34.02
CA SER A 63 -3.31 20.14 -33.85
C SER A 63 -3.23 20.50 -32.39
N GLY A 64 -2.28 21.40 -32.08
CA GLY A 64 -2.12 21.98 -30.77
C GLY A 64 -3.43 22.57 -30.27
N GLU A 65 -3.62 22.49 -28.95
CA GLU A 65 -4.64 23.25 -28.21
C GLU A 65 -6.04 23.28 -28.82
N GLY A 66 -6.76 22.17 -28.73
CA GLY A 66 -8.17 22.22 -29.11
C GLY A 66 -8.93 20.97 -28.74
N SER A 67 -9.63 21.01 -27.61
CA SER A 67 -10.63 20.02 -27.18
C SER A 67 -10.09 18.67 -26.69
N VAL A 68 -9.25 18.68 -25.65
CA VAL A 68 -9.21 17.52 -24.76
C VAL A 68 -10.56 17.46 -24.05
N GLN A 69 -11.45 16.59 -24.53
CA GLN A 69 -12.81 16.49 -24.00
C GLN A 69 -12.84 15.82 -22.62
N VAL A 70 -11.84 14.99 -22.30
CA VAL A 70 -11.74 14.29 -21.02
C VAL A 70 -10.33 14.41 -20.47
N GLU A 71 -10.20 14.97 -19.27
CA GLU A 71 -8.94 15.20 -18.57
C GLU A 71 -8.99 14.64 -17.15
N LEU A 72 -7.90 14.00 -16.72
CA LEU A 72 -7.66 13.62 -15.33
C LEU A 72 -6.30 14.14 -14.89
N THR A 73 -6.28 15.08 -13.97
CA THR A 73 -5.07 15.62 -13.35
C THR A 73 -4.83 14.93 -12.02
N ILE A 74 -3.64 14.34 -11.86
CA ILE A 74 -3.16 13.71 -10.63
C ILE A 74 -2.05 14.57 -10.04
N ASN A 75 -2.31 15.19 -8.91
CA ASN A 75 -1.35 16.08 -8.23
C ASN A 75 -0.51 15.32 -7.20
N GLU A 76 0.70 15.83 -6.92
CA GLU A 76 1.64 15.27 -5.93
C GLU A 76 1.14 15.35 -4.49
N ASP A 77 0.28 16.34 -4.20
CA ASP A 77 -0.35 16.56 -2.89
C ASP A 77 -1.50 15.56 -2.59
N LYS A 78 -1.65 14.51 -3.40
CA LYS A 78 -2.72 13.50 -3.32
C LYS A 78 -4.12 14.06 -3.60
N THR A 79 -4.22 15.16 -4.33
CA THR A 79 -5.48 15.67 -4.90
C THR A 79 -5.60 15.32 -6.38
N PHE A 80 -6.83 15.25 -6.87
CA PHE A 80 -7.10 15.08 -8.30
C PHE A 80 -8.15 16.08 -8.78
N ARG A 81 -8.16 16.31 -10.09
CA ARG A 81 -9.24 16.98 -10.80
C ARG A 81 -9.61 16.17 -12.04
N TYR A 82 -10.89 15.90 -12.24
CA TYR A 82 -11.39 15.24 -13.44
C TYR A 82 -12.37 16.17 -14.15
N VAL A 83 -12.17 16.35 -15.46
CA VAL A 83 -12.99 17.18 -16.31
C VAL A 83 -13.48 16.35 -17.49
N ASP A 84 -14.78 16.39 -17.75
CA ASP A 84 -15.41 15.77 -18.92
C ASP A 84 -16.36 16.77 -19.58
N ASN A 85 -15.97 17.23 -20.75
CA ASN A 85 -16.69 18.15 -21.63
C ASN A 85 -17.16 17.46 -22.92
N SER A 86 -17.11 16.12 -22.99
CA SER A 86 -17.58 15.37 -24.17
C SER A 86 -19.06 15.61 -24.48
N ASN A 87 -19.87 15.88 -23.44
CA ASN A 87 -21.25 16.29 -23.57
C ASN A 87 -21.45 17.73 -23.07
N PRO A 88 -21.74 18.71 -23.96
CA PRO A 88 -21.92 20.10 -23.56
C PRO A 88 -23.11 20.32 -22.61
N ALA A 89 -24.11 19.44 -22.63
CA ALA A 89 -25.26 19.49 -21.73
C ALA A 89 -24.99 18.86 -20.35
N LYS A 90 -23.90 18.09 -20.20
CA LYS A 90 -23.56 17.36 -18.97
C LYS A 90 -22.06 17.47 -18.69
N LYS A 91 -21.59 18.70 -18.52
CA LYS A 91 -20.20 18.96 -18.14
C LYS A 91 -19.94 18.41 -16.74
N VAL A 92 -18.79 17.77 -16.57
CA VAL A 92 -18.30 17.26 -15.29
C VAL A 92 -17.01 17.99 -14.98
N ASP A 93 -16.90 18.60 -13.79
CA ASP A 93 -15.66 19.13 -13.24
C ASP A 93 -15.65 18.81 -11.75
N ILE A 94 -14.78 17.88 -11.36
CA ILE A 94 -14.81 17.29 -10.02
C ILE A 94 -13.41 17.26 -9.45
N GLN A 95 -13.33 17.41 -8.13
CA GLN A 95 -12.08 17.39 -7.39
C GLN A 95 -12.23 16.50 -6.17
N GLY A 96 -11.10 15.99 -5.68
CA GLY A 96 -11.07 15.16 -4.49
C GLY A 96 -9.67 14.68 -4.20
N ASN A 97 -9.56 13.57 -3.49
CA ASN A 97 -8.30 12.94 -3.13
C ASN A 97 -8.09 11.63 -3.89
N TRP A 98 -6.85 11.22 -4.05
CA TRP A 98 -6.54 9.92 -4.59
C TRP A 98 -5.58 9.12 -3.71
N THR A 99 -5.62 7.80 -3.86
CA THR A 99 -4.68 6.89 -3.21
C THR A 99 -4.21 5.84 -4.20
N LEU A 100 -2.94 5.44 -4.13
CA LEU A 100 -2.41 4.32 -4.92
C LEU A 100 -2.56 3.01 -4.16
N GLN A 101 -3.13 1.99 -4.79
CA GLN A 101 -3.18 0.61 -4.31
C GLN A 101 -2.91 -0.33 -5.48
N ASP A 102 -1.92 -1.22 -5.37
CA ASP A 102 -1.64 -2.26 -6.38
C ASP A 102 -1.61 -1.73 -7.84
N ASN A 103 -0.83 -0.67 -8.06
CA ASN A 103 -0.71 0.00 -9.36
C ASN A 103 -2.04 0.57 -9.92
N THR A 104 -2.99 0.83 -9.02
CA THR A 104 -4.31 1.39 -9.33
C THR A 104 -4.52 2.68 -8.52
N ILE A 105 -4.80 3.77 -9.22
CA ILE A 105 -5.22 5.04 -8.65
C ILE A 105 -6.69 4.92 -8.28
N LEU A 106 -6.98 5.17 -7.00
CA LEU A 106 -8.33 5.19 -6.43
C LEU A 106 -8.73 6.62 -6.13
N LEU A 107 -9.75 7.12 -6.81
CA LEU A 107 -10.33 8.44 -6.56
C LEU A 107 -11.30 8.35 -5.37
N LYS A 108 -11.24 9.32 -4.46
CA LYS A 108 -11.99 9.38 -3.20
C LYS A 108 -12.39 10.82 -2.88
N ASN A 109 -13.29 10.99 -1.92
CA ASN A 109 -13.71 12.30 -1.40
C ASN A 109 -14.24 13.25 -2.49
N TYR A 110 -15.06 12.73 -3.40
CA TYR A 110 -15.76 13.50 -4.42
C TYR A 110 -17.26 13.19 -4.34
N GLN A 111 -18.08 14.00 -5.01
CA GLN A 111 -19.54 13.87 -4.95
C GLN A 111 -20.01 12.50 -5.49
N PRO A 112 -20.83 11.75 -4.75
CA PRO A 112 -21.33 10.45 -5.22
C PRO A 112 -22.33 10.63 -6.38
N GLY A 113 -22.47 9.60 -7.22
CA GLY A 113 -23.45 9.56 -8.30
C GLY A 113 -23.00 10.18 -9.64
N LEU A 114 -21.74 10.62 -9.72
CA LEU A 114 -21.15 11.14 -10.96
C LEU A 114 -20.67 10.02 -11.90
N PRO A 115 -20.72 10.21 -13.23
CA PRO A 115 -20.34 9.20 -14.22
C PRO A 115 -18.82 9.05 -14.38
N VAL A 116 -18.06 9.21 -13.30
CA VAL A 116 -16.60 9.04 -13.27
C VAL A 116 -16.26 7.67 -12.69
N SER A 117 -15.28 7.01 -13.28
CA SER A 117 -14.71 5.81 -12.67
C SER A 117 -13.86 6.17 -11.46
N ASN A 118 -14.06 5.46 -10.35
CA ASN A 118 -13.24 5.61 -9.15
C ASN A 118 -11.89 4.86 -9.23
N LYS A 119 -11.73 3.92 -10.16
CA LYS A 119 -10.54 3.06 -10.29
C LYS A 119 -9.86 3.28 -11.64
N TRP A 120 -8.56 3.58 -11.60
CA TRP A 120 -7.73 3.80 -12.78
C TRP A 120 -6.43 3.00 -12.64
N LYS A 121 -6.27 1.97 -13.46
CA LYS A 121 -5.06 1.14 -13.48
C LYS A 121 -3.98 1.84 -14.28
N ILE A 122 -2.76 1.88 -13.76
CA ILE A 122 -1.60 2.47 -14.43
C ILE A 122 -1.08 1.48 -15.47
N ASP A 123 -0.77 2.00 -16.66
CA ASP A 123 -0.36 1.29 -17.86
C ASP A 123 0.75 2.10 -18.55
N GLU A 124 1.98 1.95 -18.07
CA GLU A 124 3.15 2.68 -18.56
C GLU A 124 2.95 4.21 -18.55
N LYS A 125 2.68 4.82 -19.72
CA LYS A 125 2.46 6.26 -19.91
C LYS A 125 0.97 6.64 -19.82
N CYS A 126 0.10 5.67 -19.62
CA CYS A 126 -1.35 5.83 -19.64
C CYS A 126 -1.98 5.27 -18.37
N ILE A 127 -3.25 5.60 -18.19
CA ILE A 127 -4.14 5.06 -17.18
C ILE A 127 -5.39 4.53 -17.87
N LYS A 128 -5.88 3.40 -17.38
CA LYS A 128 -7.02 2.69 -17.95
C LYS A 128 -8.09 2.53 -16.90
N SER A 129 -9.33 2.76 -17.28
CA SER A 129 -10.49 2.47 -16.45
C SER A 129 -11.52 1.66 -17.20
N ARG A 130 -12.31 0.91 -16.44
CA ARG A 130 -13.45 0.14 -16.95
C ARG A 130 -14.66 0.43 -16.08
N ASN A 131 -15.72 0.94 -16.70
CA ASN A 131 -17.02 1.13 -16.07
C ASN A 131 -18.06 0.32 -16.85
N GLY A 132 -18.40 -0.88 -16.36
CA GLY A 132 -19.23 -1.84 -17.08
C GLY A 132 -18.58 -2.29 -18.41
N LEU A 133 -19.19 -1.90 -19.52
CA LEU A 133 -18.73 -2.16 -20.89
C LEU A 133 -17.91 -1.02 -21.51
N VAL A 134 -17.81 0.12 -20.82
CA VAL A 134 -17.05 1.28 -21.29
C VAL A 134 -15.61 1.16 -20.82
N PHE A 135 -14.68 1.24 -21.77
CA PHE A 135 -13.25 1.24 -21.54
C PHE A 135 -12.69 2.62 -21.86
N THR A 136 -12.09 3.26 -20.87
CA THR A 136 -11.50 4.59 -21.02
C THR A 136 -10.00 4.48 -20.83
N ARG A 137 -9.22 5.02 -21.76
CA ARG A 137 -7.76 5.11 -21.67
C ARG A 137 -7.37 6.57 -21.79
N LEU A 138 -6.69 7.09 -20.78
CA LEU A 138 -6.12 8.44 -20.79
C LEU A 138 -4.61 8.32 -20.71
N CYS A 139 -3.90 9.05 -21.54
CA CYS A 139 -2.45 9.03 -21.59
C CYS A 139 -1.89 10.36 -21.14
N HIS A 140 -0.70 10.34 -20.57
CA HIS A 140 -0.06 11.55 -20.07
C HIS A 140 0.14 12.53 -21.24
N ILE A 141 -0.37 13.76 -21.14
CA ILE A 141 -0.40 14.70 -22.28
C ILE A 141 1.00 14.97 -22.83
N LYS A 142 2.01 15.10 -21.95
CA LYS A 142 3.43 15.24 -22.36
C LYS A 142 4.01 14.04 -23.13
N SER A 143 3.30 12.92 -23.19
CA SER A 143 3.73 11.71 -23.89
C SER A 143 2.99 11.50 -25.21
N CYS A 144 2.08 12.40 -25.58
CA CYS A 144 1.38 12.38 -26.87
C CYS A 144 2.17 13.09 -28.00
N ILE A 145 3.37 13.60 -27.71
CA ILE A 145 4.27 14.31 -28.63
C ILE A 145 5.50 13.45 -28.89
#